data_AF-U5CVH7-F1
#
_entry.id   AF-U5CVH7-F1
#
_cell.length_a   1.000
_cell.length_b   1.000
_cell.length_c   1.000
_cell.angle_alpha   90.00
_cell.angle_beta   90.00
_cell.angle_gamma   90.00
#
_symmetry.space_group_name_H-M   'P 1'
#
loop_
_entity.id
_entity.type
_entity.pdbx_description
1 polymer ?
#
loop_
_entity_poly.entity_id
_entity_poly.type
_entity_poly.pdbx_seq_one_letter_code
_entity_poly.pdbx_strand_id
1 'polypeptide(L)'
;MVKGTRNMLGRYVGKWFYDKGIPFDAANSPYFPPMVSAIQRVGPGIKPPPAYELSGLILDEEVEEVKKWIEEYKQSWPRTGITLMSDGWLNKVSKNEFLNFLAYSPK
;
A
#
# COMPACT_ATOMS: atom_id res chain seq x y z
N MET A 1 26.26 -13.39 16.38
CA MET A 1 25.15 -13.97 15.59
C MET A 1 24.26 -12.93 14.90
N VAL A 2 23.91 -11.79 15.55
CA VAL A 2 22.99 -10.76 14.99
C VAL A 2 23.46 -10.12 13.67
N LYS A 3 24.78 -9.92 13.48
CA LYS A 3 25.33 -9.28 12.27
C LYS A 3 25.19 -10.15 11.00
N GLY A 4 25.21 -11.48 11.13
CA GLY A 4 25.07 -12.41 10.00
C GLY A 4 23.64 -12.50 9.47
N THR A 5 22.65 -12.55 10.37
CA THR A 5 21.22 -12.63 10.03
C THR A 5 20.70 -11.33 9.41
N ARG A 6 21.12 -10.17 9.94
CA ARG A 6 20.77 -8.86 9.36
C ARG A 6 21.30 -8.72 7.92
N ASN A 7 22.49 -9.24 7.65
CA ASN A 7 23.09 -9.24 6.31
C ASN A 7 22.35 -10.17 5.32
N MET A 8 21.78 -11.28 5.80
CA MET A 8 20.98 -12.20 4.98
C MET A 8 19.64 -11.59 4.56
N LEU A 9 18.89 -11.02 5.52
CA LEU A 9 17.60 -10.38 5.24
C LEU A 9 17.74 -9.25 4.21
N GLY A 10 18.70 -8.35 4.43
CA GLY A 10 18.96 -7.25 3.50
C GLY A 10 19.31 -7.73 2.09
N ARG A 11 20.03 -8.85 1.96
CA ARG A 11 20.37 -9.45 0.65
C ARG A 11 19.15 -9.96 -0.10
N TYR A 12 18.21 -10.63 0.59
CA TYR A 12 17.00 -11.15 -0.07
C TYR A 12 16.01 -10.03 -0.42
N VAL A 13 15.81 -9.07 0.49
CA VAL A 13 15.03 -7.85 0.21
C VAL A 13 15.62 -7.12 -1.00
N GLY A 14 16.94 -6.87 -1.00
CA GLY A 14 17.62 -6.19 -2.10
C GLY A 14 17.42 -6.91 -3.44
N LYS A 15 17.62 -8.25 -3.47
CA LYS A 15 17.38 -9.04 -4.69
C LYS A 15 15.95 -8.89 -5.22
N TRP A 16 14.96 -8.89 -4.34
CA TRP A 16 13.57 -8.72 -4.73
C TRP A 16 13.29 -7.32 -5.30
N PHE A 17 13.84 -6.27 -4.68
CA PHE A 17 13.76 -4.90 -5.21
C PHE A 17 14.39 -4.79 -6.60
N TYR A 18 15.56 -5.38 -6.81
CA TYR A 18 16.26 -5.34 -8.09
C TYR A 18 15.50 -6.11 -9.19
N ASP A 19 15.02 -7.31 -8.87
CA ASP A 19 14.26 -8.16 -9.81
C ASP A 19 12.94 -7.50 -10.26
N LYS A 20 12.25 -6.82 -9.34
CA LYS A 20 10.96 -6.18 -9.61
C LYS A 20 11.05 -4.71 -10.01
N GLY A 21 12.24 -4.13 -10.05
CA GLY A 21 12.44 -2.72 -10.38
C GLY A 21 11.73 -1.78 -9.39
N ILE A 22 11.64 -2.18 -8.12
CA ILE A 22 10.93 -1.41 -7.09
C ILE A 22 11.81 -0.21 -6.70
N PRO A 23 11.30 1.03 -6.74
CA PRO A 23 12.02 2.19 -6.24
C PRO A 23 12.43 2.02 -4.78
N PHE A 24 13.68 2.36 -4.43
CA PHE A 24 14.19 2.15 -3.07
C PHE A 24 13.43 2.94 -1.99
N ASP A 25 12.76 4.03 -2.38
CA ASP A 25 11.88 4.79 -1.49
C ASP A 25 10.69 3.95 -0.97
N ALA A 26 10.31 2.86 -1.65
CA ALA A 26 9.31 1.94 -1.13
C ALA A 26 9.68 1.33 0.23
N ALA A 27 10.98 1.26 0.58
CA ALA A 27 11.43 0.83 1.90
C ALA A 27 11.13 1.84 3.01
N ASN A 28 10.85 3.11 2.67
CA ASN A 28 10.44 4.16 3.62
C ASN A 28 8.93 4.12 3.92
N SER A 29 8.17 3.25 3.26
CA SER A 29 6.75 3.04 3.54
C SER A 29 6.53 2.69 5.02
N PRO A 30 5.52 3.26 5.69
CA PRO A 30 5.18 2.90 7.07
C PRO A 30 4.79 1.43 7.21
N TYR A 31 4.42 0.75 6.12
CA TYR A 31 4.05 -0.66 6.10
C TYR A 31 5.26 -1.61 5.96
N PHE A 32 6.45 -1.10 5.60
CA PHE A 32 7.62 -1.95 5.37
C PHE A 32 8.16 -2.58 6.67
N PRO A 33 8.40 -1.85 7.78
CA PRO A 33 8.81 -2.48 9.04
C PRO A 33 7.78 -3.45 9.64
N PRO A 34 6.46 -3.15 9.65
CA PRO A 34 5.43 -4.11 10.05
C PRO A 34 5.44 -5.40 9.23
N MET A 35 5.59 -5.32 7.91
CA MET A 35 5.69 -6.51 7.04
C MET A 35 6.86 -7.42 7.45
N VAL A 36 8.05 -6.84 7.64
CA VAL A 36 9.24 -7.60 8.09
C VAL A 36 9.01 -8.24 9.46
N SER A 37 8.38 -7.49 10.37
CA SER A 37 8.07 -7.97 11.73
C SER A 37 7.06 -9.11 11.72
N ALA A 38 6.04 -9.05 10.87
CA ALA A 38 5.05 -10.09 10.69
C ALA A 38 5.69 -11.39 10.16
N ILE A 39 6.53 -11.30 9.14
CA ILE A 39 7.29 -12.44 8.59
C ILE A 39 8.15 -13.08 9.69
N GLN A 40 8.86 -12.28 10.49
CA GLN A 40 9.68 -12.79 11.58
C GLN A 40 8.85 -13.49 12.66
N ARG A 41 7.69 -12.94 13.02
CA ARG A 41 6.79 -13.50 14.05
C ARG A 41 6.19 -14.84 13.64
N VAL A 42 5.82 -14.96 12.36
CA VAL A 42 5.17 -16.15 11.81
C VAL A 42 6.15 -17.32 11.68
N GLY A 43 7.43 -17.02 11.44
CA GLY A 43 8.50 -18.01 11.51
C GLY A 43 8.66 -18.87 10.23
N PRO A 44 9.60 -19.82 10.24
CA PRO A 44 9.91 -20.65 9.08
C PRO A 44 8.79 -21.65 8.75
N GLY A 45 8.65 -22.00 7.47
CA GLY A 45 7.69 -23.01 6.98
C GLY A 45 6.37 -22.42 6.45
N ILE A 46 6.16 -21.12 6.61
CA ILE A 46 4.98 -20.44 6.09
C ILE A 46 5.24 -20.02 4.65
N LYS A 47 4.27 -20.33 3.79
CA LYS A 47 4.30 -19.92 2.39
C LYS A 47 3.81 -18.47 2.30
N PRO A 48 4.52 -17.59 1.58
CA PRO A 48 4.01 -16.26 1.30
C PRO A 48 2.71 -16.36 0.46
N PRO A 49 1.81 -15.36 0.56
CA PRO A 49 0.59 -15.34 -0.23
C PRO A 49 0.93 -15.32 -1.72
N PRO A 50 0.26 -16.15 -2.54
CA PRO A 50 0.39 -16.10 -3.99
C PRO A 50 -0.25 -14.83 -4.55
N ALA A 51 0.10 -14.49 -5.81
CA ALA A 51 -0.38 -13.27 -6.46
C ALA A 51 -1.91 -13.15 -6.50
N TYR A 52 -2.63 -14.26 -6.68
CA TYR A 52 -4.10 -14.24 -6.73
C TYR A 52 -4.74 -13.88 -5.39
N GLU A 53 -4.11 -14.23 -4.26
CA GLU A 53 -4.61 -13.85 -2.93
C GLU A 53 -4.36 -12.36 -2.68
N LEU A 54 -3.19 -11.87 -3.07
CA LEU A 54 -2.84 -10.45 -2.96
C LEU A 54 -3.77 -9.55 -3.79
N SER A 55 -4.14 -9.98 -4.99
CA SER A 55 -5.03 -9.21 -5.88
C SER A 55 -6.51 -9.52 -5.70
N GLY A 56 -6.86 -10.46 -4.83
CA GLY A 56 -8.22 -10.94 -4.60
C GLY A 56 -8.58 -10.76 -3.14
N LEU A 57 -8.60 -11.86 -2.39
CA LEU A 57 -9.07 -11.90 -1.01
C LEU A 57 -8.46 -10.81 -0.11
N ILE A 58 -7.14 -10.63 -0.15
CA ILE A 58 -6.46 -9.63 0.71
C ILE A 58 -6.85 -8.21 0.29
N LEU A 59 -6.95 -7.95 -1.03
CA LEU A 59 -7.39 -6.66 -1.52
C LEU A 59 -8.83 -6.35 -1.12
N ASP A 60 -9.71 -7.36 -1.16
CA ASP A 60 -11.10 -7.21 -0.74
C ASP A 60 -11.20 -6.88 0.76
N GLU A 61 -10.39 -7.51 1.60
CA GLU A 61 -10.31 -7.19 3.04
C GLU A 61 -9.86 -5.74 3.28
N GLU A 62 -8.80 -5.28 2.61
CA GLU A 62 -8.32 -3.89 2.71
C GLU A 62 -9.37 -2.88 2.22
N VAL A 63 -10.13 -3.22 1.15
CA VAL A 63 -11.24 -2.39 0.67
C VAL A 63 -12.32 -2.24 1.74
N GLU A 64 -12.66 -3.31 2.45
CA GLU A 64 -13.64 -3.25 3.54
C GLU A 64 -13.13 -2.43 4.74
N GLU A 65 -11.84 -2.51 5.07
CA GLU A 65 -11.25 -1.65 6.10
C GLU A 65 -11.31 -0.17 5.72
N VAL A 66 -10.93 0.17 4.48
CA VAL A 66 -10.99 1.55 3.98
C VAL A 66 -12.44 2.06 3.95
N LYS A 67 -13.41 1.23 3.57
CA LYS A 67 -14.84 1.60 3.62
C LYS A 67 -15.29 1.94 5.04
N LYS A 68 -14.95 1.11 6.03
CA LYS A 68 -15.27 1.39 7.44
C LYS A 68 -14.67 2.71 7.90
N TRP A 69 -13.42 2.96 7.56
CA TRP A 69 -12.76 4.23 7.85
C TRP A 69 -13.48 5.42 7.19
N ILE A 70 -13.91 5.30 5.93
CA ILE A 70 -14.71 6.35 5.26
C ILE A 70 -16.05 6.60 5.96
N GLU A 71 -16.73 5.56 6.45
CA GLU A 71 -17.99 5.71 7.19
C GLU A 71 -17.82 6.53 8.48
N GLU A 72 -16.65 6.51 9.12
CA GLU A 72 -16.36 7.39 10.26
C GLU A 72 -16.32 8.86 9.84
N TYR A 73 -15.73 9.19 8.69
CA TYR A 73 -15.73 10.56 8.17
C TYR A 73 -17.12 11.00 7.74
N LYS A 74 -17.92 10.11 7.17
CA LYS A 74 -19.29 10.41 6.74
C LYS A 74 -20.17 10.94 7.85
N GLN A 75 -19.88 10.59 9.11
CA GLN A 75 -20.61 11.07 10.27
C GLN A 75 -20.47 12.59 10.47
N SER A 76 -19.37 13.21 10.02
CA SER A 76 -19.17 14.67 10.12
C SER A 76 -19.84 15.45 8.97
N TRP A 77 -20.09 14.80 7.82
CA TRP A 77 -20.55 15.46 6.60
C TRP A 77 -21.85 16.27 6.73
N PRO A 78 -22.87 15.90 7.54
CA PRO A 78 -24.05 16.75 7.72
C PRO A 78 -23.73 18.13 8.30
N ARG A 79 -22.58 18.28 8.97
CA ARG A 79 -22.12 19.54 9.57
C ARG A 79 -21.05 20.22 8.74
N THR A 80 -20.06 19.46 8.26
CA THR A 80 -18.88 20.01 7.58
C THR A 80 -19.02 20.04 6.07
N GLY A 81 -19.95 19.26 5.51
CA GLY A 81 -19.98 18.93 4.10
C GLY A 81 -18.78 18.09 3.64
N ILE A 82 -18.70 17.89 2.34
CA ILE A 82 -17.59 17.26 1.62
C ILE A 82 -17.33 18.06 0.35
N THR A 83 -16.06 18.29 0.02
CA THR A 83 -15.66 18.91 -1.24
C THR A 83 -15.16 17.85 -2.19
N LEU A 84 -15.79 17.72 -3.36
CA LEU A 84 -15.30 16.91 -4.46
C LEU A 84 -14.54 17.81 -5.43
N MET A 85 -13.28 17.48 -5.68
CA MET A 85 -12.41 18.14 -6.65
C MET A 85 -12.14 17.16 -7.79
N SER A 86 -12.05 17.69 -9.00
CA SER A 86 -11.61 16.94 -10.17
C SER A 86 -10.45 17.67 -10.83
N ASP A 87 -9.42 16.92 -11.20
CA ASP A 87 -8.30 17.42 -11.98
C ASP A 87 -8.05 16.49 -13.17
N GLY A 88 -7.74 17.06 -14.32
CA GLY A 88 -7.54 16.30 -15.54
C GLY A 88 -6.28 16.75 -16.27
N TRP A 89 -5.48 15.80 -16.74
CA TRP A 89 -4.31 16.12 -17.56
C TRP A 89 -4.10 15.12 -18.69
N LEU A 90 -3.58 15.64 -19.80
CA LEU A 90 -3.15 14.84 -20.94
C LEU A 90 -1.65 14.54 -20.81
N ASN A 91 -1.30 13.27 -20.78
CA ASN A 91 0.08 12.87 -20.95
C ASN A 91 0.45 12.94 -22.44
N LYS A 92 1.23 13.96 -22.82
CA LYS A 92 1.62 14.20 -24.21
C LYS A 92 2.46 13.07 -24.83
N VAL A 93 3.17 12.28 -24.02
CA VAL A 93 4.04 11.19 -24.50
C VAL A 93 3.23 9.93 -24.78
N SER A 94 2.44 9.49 -23.80
CA SER A 94 1.60 8.29 -23.95
C SER A 94 0.29 8.55 -24.70
N LYS A 95 -0.10 9.83 -24.85
CA LYS A 95 -1.40 10.30 -25.37
C LYS A 95 -2.60 9.83 -24.53
N ASN A 96 -2.36 9.43 -23.30
CA ASN A 96 -3.41 9.06 -22.36
C ASN A 96 -3.94 10.30 -21.65
N GLU A 97 -5.26 10.41 -21.54
CA GLU A 97 -5.95 11.39 -20.71
C GLU A 97 -6.22 10.77 -19.33
N PHE A 98 -5.92 11.52 -18.28
CA PHE A 98 -6.15 11.12 -16.90
C PHE A 98 -7.14 12.09 -16.26
N LEU A 99 -8.07 11.54 -15.49
CA LEU A 99 -9.03 12.28 -14.69
C LEU A 99 -8.96 11.77 -13.24
N ASN A 100 -8.50 12.63 -12.34
CA ASN A 100 -8.47 12.38 -10.92
C ASN A 100 -9.72 12.95 -10.25
N PHE A 101 -10.24 12.22 -9.28
CA PHE A 101 -11.22 12.72 -8.33
C PHE A 101 -10.61 12.70 -6.93
N LEU A 102 -10.69 13.82 -6.23
CA LEU A 102 -10.24 13.96 -4.85
C LEU A 102 -11.41 14.41 -3.99
N ALA A 103 -11.66 13.69 -2.91
CA ALA A 103 -12.66 14.07 -1.92
C ALA A 103 -11.96 14.61 -0.67
N TYR A 104 -12.33 15.82 -0.24
CA TYR A 104 -11.86 16.41 1.00
C TYR A 104 -13.02 16.48 2.01
N SER A 105 -12.79 15.87 3.17
CA SER A 105 -13.70 15.91 4.32
C SER A 105 -12.91 16.34 5.55
N PRO A 106 -13.24 17.46 6.19
CA PRO A 106 -12.76 17.76 7.53
C PRO A 106 -13.16 16.64 8.49
N LYS A 107 -12.21 16.21 9.35
CA LYS A 107 -12.56 15.41 10.53
C LYS A 107 -13.26 16.30 11.55
#